data_AF-A0A250KX05-F1
#
_entry.id   AF-A0A250KX05-F1
#
_cell.length_a   1.000
_cell.length_b   1.000
_cell.length_c   1.000
_cell.angle_alpha   90.00
_cell.angle_beta   90.00
_cell.angle_gamma   90.00
#
_symmetry.space_group_name_H-M   'P 1'
#
loop_
_entity.id
_entity.type
_entity.pdbx_description
1 polymer ?
#
loop_
_entity_poly.entity_id
_entity_poly.type
_entity_poly.pdbx_seq_one_letter_code
_entity_poly.pdbx_strand_id
1 'polypeptide(L)'
;MSNTPEQQQIDHWLNNARYQIERTWRLNREGFHEKHGVSLQCVHTAVAGDHASLARAKFLNGDPIAEVRAEFANAARHILKSFRMAYDETDPNYQGSAADLSCVAETIAIRGFNHALMAADFSLAAELAGWFRDRPDGVKKVVEVNRYAHALKGVLLDDLRSAQELLAAQFDAYAAKPSKRNDYRKNYFTLSTALSGIADTNEARFNEGLMMQLNFYQGDAQGELKDTDEEFICDYAVALANLGLRRGLEVTAEHPTLPRGLLIQP
;
A
#
# COMPACT_ATOMS: atom_id res chain seq x y z
N MET A 1 -3.34 -19.68 18.42
CA MET A 1 -4.38 -20.30 17.59
C MET A 1 -4.25 -19.67 16.21
N SER A 2 -4.01 -20.46 15.17
CA SER A 2 -3.98 -19.93 13.79
C SER A 2 -5.39 -19.46 13.45
N ASN A 3 -5.57 -18.16 13.31
CA ASN A 3 -6.83 -17.60 12.86
C ASN A 3 -6.83 -17.76 11.33
N THR A 4 -7.35 -18.88 10.85
CA THR A 4 -7.51 -19.15 9.41
C THR A 4 -8.97 -18.88 9.07
N PRO A 5 -9.27 -18.10 8.01
CA PRO A 5 -10.65 -17.80 7.66
C PRO A 5 -11.41 -19.06 7.23
N GLU A 6 -12.72 -19.07 7.46
CA GLU A 6 -13.59 -20.14 6.97
C GLU A 6 -13.78 -20.02 5.44
N GLN A 7 -13.90 -21.14 4.73
CA GLN A 7 -14.10 -21.13 3.28
C GLN A 7 -15.31 -20.27 2.85
N GLN A 8 -16.38 -20.25 3.64
CA GLN A 8 -17.56 -19.41 3.36
C GLN A 8 -17.23 -17.91 3.36
N GLN A 9 -16.32 -17.46 4.25
CA GLN A 9 -15.86 -16.07 4.27
C GLN A 9 -15.02 -15.75 3.02
N ILE A 10 -14.11 -16.66 2.67
CA ILE A 10 -13.27 -16.54 1.47
C ILE A 10 -14.14 -16.45 0.21
N ASP A 11 -15.12 -17.35 0.05
CA ASP A 11 -16.06 -17.36 -1.07
C ASP A 11 -16.86 -16.05 -1.13
N HIS A 12 -17.26 -15.50 0.03
CA HIS A 12 -17.95 -14.22 0.09
C HIS A 12 -17.05 -13.07 -0.41
N TRP A 13 -15.81 -12.98 0.05
CA TRP A 13 -14.86 -11.94 -0.37
C TRP A 13 -14.52 -12.04 -1.85
N LEU A 14 -14.27 -13.26 -2.37
CA LEU A 14 -14.03 -13.52 -3.79
C LEU A 14 -15.20 -13.01 -4.66
N ASN A 15 -16.43 -13.36 -4.28
CA ASN A 15 -17.62 -12.98 -5.04
C ASN A 15 -17.90 -11.48 -4.94
N ASN A 16 -17.77 -10.89 -3.74
CA ASN A 16 -18.00 -9.47 -3.53
C ASN A 16 -16.99 -8.62 -4.32
N ALA A 17 -15.69 -8.91 -4.23
CA ALA A 17 -14.67 -8.15 -4.93
C ALA A 17 -14.87 -8.18 -6.45
N ARG A 18 -15.13 -9.36 -7.03
CA ARG A 18 -15.46 -9.50 -8.47
C ARG A 18 -16.69 -8.68 -8.85
N TYR A 19 -17.77 -8.79 -8.05
CA TYR A 19 -18.99 -8.04 -8.29
C TYR A 19 -18.77 -6.52 -8.22
N GLN A 20 -17.99 -6.01 -7.25
CA GLN A 20 -17.73 -4.57 -7.14
C GLN A 20 -16.90 -4.05 -8.31
N ILE A 21 -15.88 -4.78 -8.77
CA ILE A 21 -15.10 -4.43 -9.95
C ILE A 21 -16.02 -4.29 -11.18
N GLU A 22 -16.82 -5.32 -11.46
CA GLU A 22 -17.74 -5.32 -12.61
C GLU A 22 -18.80 -4.22 -12.50
N ARG A 23 -19.40 -4.06 -11.31
CA ARG A 23 -20.42 -3.05 -11.03
C ARG A 23 -19.87 -1.65 -11.21
N THR A 24 -18.69 -1.36 -10.66
CA THR A 24 -18.08 -0.03 -10.76
C THR A 24 -17.80 0.33 -12.21
N TRP A 25 -17.26 -0.59 -13.02
CA TRP A 25 -17.06 -0.35 -14.45
C TRP A 25 -18.35 -0.22 -15.24
N ARG A 26 -19.38 -0.99 -14.90
CA ARG A 26 -20.71 -0.84 -15.50
C ARG A 26 -21.29 0.55 -15.22
N LEU A 27 -21.31 0.96 -13.96
CA LEU A 27 -21.82 2.28 -13.55
C LEU A 27 -21.02 3.42 -14.19
N ASN A 28 -19.70 3.27 -14.29
CA ASN A 28 -18.85 4.23 -14.98
C ASN A 28 -19.26 4.39 -16.45
N ARG A 29 -19.47 3.28 -17.18
CA ARG A 29 -19.95 3.30 -18.58
C ARG A 29 -21.35 3.89 -18.73
N GLU A 30 -22.19 3.81 -17.70
CA GLU A 30 -23.54 4.40 -17.65
C GLU A 30 -23.53 5.90 -17.29
N GLY A 31 -22.34 6.50 -17.14
CA GLY A 31 -22.13 7.91 -16.81
C GLY A 31 -22.42 8.25 -15.35
N PHE A 32 -22.32 7.28 -14.44
CA PHE A 32 -22.62 7.50 -13.02
C PHE A 32 -21.69 8.56 -12.40
N HIS A 33 -20.40 8.49 -12.70
CA HIS A 33 -19.43 9.35 -12.03
C HIS A 33 -19.63 10.83 -12.40
N GLU A 34 -19.95 11.13 -13.66
CA GLU A 34 -20.30 12.49 -14.09
C GLU A 34 -21.62 12.95 -13.48
N LYS A 35 -22.65 12.10 -13.44
CA LYS A 35 -23.96 12.41 -12.85
C LYS A 35 -23.87 12.76 -11.36
N HIS A 36 -22.92 12.16 -10.65
CA HIS A 36 -22.76 12.32 -9.20
C HIS A 36 -21.55 13.16 -8.81
N GLY A 37 -20.85 13.79 -9.77
CA GLY A 37 -19.67 14.62 -9.50
C GLY A 37 -18.50 13.85 -8.89
N VAL A 38 -18.41 12.54 -9.14
CA VAL A 38 -17.29 11.69 -8.72
C VAL A 38 -16.22 11.76 -9.80
N SER A 39 -14.98 12.08 -9.40
CA SER A 39 -13.86 12.12 -10.34
C SER A 39 -13.51 10.71 -10.84
N LEU A 40 -13.09 10.61 -12.11
CA LEU A 40 -12.67 9.33 -12.68
C LEU A 40 -11.40 8.79 -11.98
N GLN A 41 -10.56 9.67 -11.42
CA GLN A 41 -9.46 9.26 -10.53
C GLN A 41 -9.99 8.48 -9.32
N CYS A 42 -11.08 8.92 -8.69
CA CYS A 42 -11.63 8.22 -7.54
C CYS A 42 -12.32 6.90 -7.92
N VAL A 43 -12.88 6.79 -9.13
CA VAL A 43 -13.34 5.50 -9.67
C VAL A 43 -12.17 4.52 -9.76
N HIS A 44 -11.04 4.92 -10.33
CA HIS A 44 -9.84 4.08 -10.40
C HIS A 44 -9.32 3.71 -9.00
N THR A 45 -9.26 4.65 -8.07
CA THR A 45 -8.84 4.38 -6.68
C THR A 45 -9.77 3.40 -5.96
N ALA A 46 -11.09 3.45 -6.21
CA ALA A 46 -12.03 2.49 -5.65
C ALA A 46 -11.80 1.08 -6.22
N VAL A 47 -11.70 0.96 -7.55
CA VAL A 47 -11.43 -0.32 -8.23
C VAL A 47 -10.09 -0.92 -7.81
N ALA A 48 -9.09 -0.09 -7.49
CA ALA A 48 -7.82 -0.56 -6.94
C ALA A 48 -8.01 -1.29 -5.59
N GLY A 49 -8.88 -0.78 -4.72
CA GLY A 49 -9.23 -1.44 -3.45
C GLY A 49 -9.90 -2.79 -3.67
N ASP A 50 -10.83 -2.87 -4.62
CA ASP A 50 -11.51 -4.13 -4.94
C ASP A 50 -10.54 -5.19 -5.51
N HIS A 51 -9.59 -4.79 -6.36
CA HIS A 51 -8.53 -5.70 -6.84
C HIS A 51 -7.60 -6.17 -5.72
N ALA A 52 -7.24 -5.30 -4.77
CA ALA A 52 -6.43 -5.69 -3.63
C ALA A 52 -7.17 -6.69 -2.73
N SER A 53 -8.47 -6.47 -2.51
CA SER A 53 -9.32 -7.41 -1.77
C SER A 53 -9.45 -8.75 -2.50
N LEU A 54 -9.64 -8.73 -3.83
CA LEU A 54 -9.63 -9.94 -4.65
C LEU A 54 -8.30 -10.69 -4.53
N ALA A 55 -7.16 -9.99 -4.55
CA ALA A 55 -5.84 -10.58 -4.41
C ALA A 55 -5.67 -11.30 -3.05
N ARG A 56 -6.06 -10.65 -1.95
CA ARG A 56 -6.03 -11.26 -0.61
C ARG A 56 -6.94 -12.47 -0.52
N ALA A 57 -8.19 -12.37 -1.01
CA ALA A 57 -9.12 -13.49 -1.01
C ALA A 57 -8.62 -14.68 -1.84
N LYS A 58 -8.04 -14.43 -3.02
CA LYS A 58 -7.38 -15.47 -3.85
C LYS A 58 -6.23 -16.14 -3.10
N PHE A 59 -5.39 -15.35 -2.42
CA PHE A 59 -4.30 -15.90 -1.62
C PHE A 59 -4.80 -16.79 -0.49
N LEU A 60 -5.81 -16.35 0.25
CA LEU A 60 -6.42 -17.12 1.34
C LEU A 60 -7.10 -18.39 0.84
N ASN A 61 -7.64 -18.38 -0.40
CA ASN A 61 -8.21 -19.54 -1.06
C ASN A 61 -7.16 -20.58 -1.53
N GLY A 62 -5.87 -20.22 -1.51
CA GLY A 62 -4.81 -21.07 -2.04
C GLY A 62 -4.67 -21.05 -3.56
N ASP A 63 -5.17 -20.01 -4.22
CA ASP A 63 -5.01 -19.82 -5.67
C ASP A 63 -3.52 -19.69 -6.05
N PRO A 64 -3.15 -19.99 -7.31
CA PRO A 64 -1.77 -19.82 -7.77
C PRO A 64 -1.24 -18.41 -7.51
N ILE A 65 -0.03 -18.31 -6.93
CA ILE A 65 0.59 -17.02 -6.57
C ILE A 65 0.70 -16.04 -7.75
N ALA A 66 0.82 -16.55 -8.98
CA ALA A 66 0.82 -15.72 -10.18
C ALA A 66 -0.51 -14.97 -10.38
N GLU A 67 -1.64 -15.60 -10.06
CA GLU A 67 -2.96 -14.98 -10.14
C GLU A 67 -3.19 -13.96 -9.03
N VAL A 68 -2.70 -14.25 -7.81
CA VAL A 68 -2.71 -13.32 -6.68
C VAL A 68 -1.91 -12.06 -7.03
N ARG A 69 -0.68 -12.22 -7.54
CA ARG A 69 0.18 -11.11 -7.94
C ARG A 69 -0.39 -10.30 -9.10
N ALA A 70 -1.10 -10.95 -10.02
CA ALA A 70 -1.78 -10.25 -11.12
C ALA A 70 -2.85 -9.28 -10.60
N GLU A 71 -3.60 -9.66 -9.57
CA GLU A 71 -4.60 -8.75 -8.98
C GLU A 71 -3.98 -7.61 -8.19
N PHE A 72 -2.92 -7.84 -7.41
CA PHE A 72 -2.17 -6.74 -6.80
C PHE A 72 -1.56 -5.80 -7.85
N ALA A 73 -1.07 -6.33 -8.99
CA ALA A 73 -0.59 -5.50 -10.09
C ALA A 73 -1.71 -4.66 -10.71
N ASN A 74 -2.92 -5.23 -10.88
CA ASN A 74 -4.10 -4.48 -11.35
C ASN A 74 -4.47 -3.35 -10.36
N ALA A 75 -4.44 -3.64 -9.06
CA ALA A 75 -4.65 -2.63 -8.03
C ALA A 75 -3.64 -1.47 -8.14
N ALA A 76 -2.35 -1.78 -8.25
CA ALA A 76 -1.31 -0.77 -8.43
C ALA A 76 -1.45 0.03 -9.73
N ARG A 77 -1.80 -0.62 -10.86
CA ARG A 77 -2.02 0.06 -12.16
C ARG A 77 -3.19 1.04 -12.10
N HIS A 78 -4.24 0.72 -11.37
CA HIS A 78 -5.35 1.66 -11.18
C HIS A 78 -4.96 2.87 -10.36
N ILE A 79 -4.15 2.70 -9.31
CA ILE A 79 -3.60 3.84 -8.57
C ILE A 79 -2.68 4.67 -9.48
N LEU A 80 -1.77 4.03 -10.22
CA LEU A 80 -0.91 4.71 -11.19
C LEU A 80 -1.73 5.50 -12.21
N LYS A 81 -2.85 4.95 -12.69
CA LYS A 81 -3.75 5.65 -13.62
C LYS A 81 -4.29 6.95 -13.01
N SER A 82 -4.70 6.96 -11.74
CA SER A 82 -5.11 8.19 -11.05
C SER A 82 -4.00 9.25 -11.02
N PHE A 83 -2.75 8.83 -10.77
CA PHE A 83 -1.59 9.73 -10.80
C PHE A 83 -1.31 10.29 -12.20
N ARG A 84 -1.38 9.45 -13.24
CA ARG A 84 -1.19 9.89 -14.63
C ARG A 84 -2.29 10.85 -15.07
N MET A 85 -3.55 10.57 -14.75
CA MET A 85 -4.65 11.51 -15.01
C MET A 85 -4.45 12.87 -14.34
N ALA A 86 -3.82 12.91 -13.16
CA ALA A 86 -3.54 14.17 -12.49
C ALA A 86 -2.34 14.94 -13.08
N TYR A 87 -1.30 14.23 -13.57
CA TYR A 87 0.02 14.84 -13.79
C TYR A 87 0.65 14.59 -15.18
N ASP A 88 0.14 13.66 -15.99
CA ASP A 88 0.67 13.28 -17.29
C ASP A 88 -0.17 13.89 -18.42
N GLU A 89 0.31 14.94 -19.08
CA GLU A 89 -0.37 15.61 -20.19
C GLU A 89 -0.62 14.68 -21.40
N THR A 90 0.09 13.56 -21.49
CA THR A 90 -0.10 12.57 -22.55
C THR A 90 -1.18 11.54 -22.23
N ASP A 91 -1.69 11.52 -20.99
CA ASP A 91 -2.78 10.63 -20.62
C ASP A 91 -4.09 11.06 -21.29
N PRO A 92 -4.83 10.17 -21.97
CA PRO A 92 -6.09 10.51 -22.63
C PRO A 92 -7.15 11.12 -21.69
N ASN A 93 -7.05 10.87 -20.39
CA ASN A 93 -7.96 11.38 -19.37
C ASN A 93 -7.26 12.42 -18.47
N TYR A 94 -6.20 13.07 -18.94
CA TYR A 94 -5.49 14.12 -18.20
C TYR A 94 -6.44 15.24 -17.75
N GLN A 95 -6.34 15.63 -16.48
CA GLN A 95 -7.20 16.63 -15.82
C GLN A 95 -6.44 17.90 -15.41
N GLY A 96 -5.12 17.85 -15.26
CA GLY A 96 -4.31 19.01 -14.83
C GLY A 96 -4.87 19.72 -13.61
N SER A 97 -5.22 21.01 -13.75
CA SER A 97 -5.78 21.82 -12.66
C SER A 97 -7.18 21.40 -12.21
N ALA A 98 -7.92 20.64 -13.02
CA ALA A 98 -9.21 20.05 -12.67
C ALA A 98 -9.08 18.70 -11.96
N ALA A 99 -7.85 18.20 -11.74
CA ALA A 99 -7.63 16.92 -11.10
C ALA A 99 -8.15 16.89 -9.66
N ASP A 100 -8.78 15.78 -9.29
CA ASP A 100 -9.13 15.52 -7.90
C ASP A 100 -7.88 15.08 -7.13
N LEU A 101 -7.23 16.06 -6.50
CA LEU A 101 -5.97 15.85 -5.81
C LEU A 101 -6.12 14.96 -4.56
N SER A 102 -7.34 14.75 -4.05
CA SER A 102 -7.57 13.83 -2.93
C SER A 102 -7.31 12.37 -3.32
N CYS A 103 -7.52 12.04 -4.60
CA CYS A 103 -7.30 10.72 -5.18
C CYS A 103 -5.86 10.50 -5.68
N VAL A 104 -4.94 11.42 -5.37
CA VAL A 104 -3.48 11.29 -5.57
C VAL A 104 -2.67 11.75 -4.34
N ALA A 105 -3.30 11.72 -3.16
CA ALA A 105 -2.65 12.07 -1.89
C ALA A 105 -1.65 10.99 -1.42
N GLU A 106 -0.87 11.30 -0.39
CA GLU A 106 0.19 10.45 0.14
C GLU A 106 -0.29 9.05 0.55
N THR A 107 -1.47 8.95 1.17
CA THR A 107 -2.08 7.65 1.53
C THR A 107 -2.44 6.81 0.31
N ILE A 108 -2.78 7.45 -0.81
CA ILE A 108 -3.10 6.77 -2.07
C ILE A 108 -1.81 6.28 -2.73
N ALA A 109 -0.76 7.10 -2.73
CA ALA A 109 0.57 6.69 -3.19
C ALA A 109 1.10 5.48 -2.41
N ILE A 110 1.03 5.53 -1.07
CA ILE A 110 1.46 4.42 -0.21
C ILE A 110 0.71 3.12 -0.54
N ARG A 111 -0.61 3.17 -0.74
CA ARG A 111 -1.39 1.99 -1.18
C ARG A 111 -0.89 1.48 -2.54
N GLY A 112 -0.68 2.36 -3.51
CA GLY A 112 -0.14 2.01 -4.82
C GLY A 112 1.22 1.33 -4.74
N PHE A 113 2.14 1.88 -3.94
CA PHE A 113 3.46 1.29 -3.69
C PHE A 113 3.32 -0.11 -3.07
N ASN A 114 2.51 -0.25 -2.03
CA ASN A 114 2.31 -1.53 -1.37
C ASN A 114 1.76 -2.58 -2.32
N HIS A 115 0.72 -2.27 -3.10
CA HIS A 115 0.16 -3.21 -4.07
C HIS A 115 1.20 -3.62 -5.13
N ALA A 116 2.01 -2.69 -5.64
CA ALA A 116 3.06 -3.02 -6.60
C ALA A 116 4.14 -3.95 -6.00
N LEU A 117 4.53 -3.69 -4.74
CA LEU A 117 5.50 -4.52 -4.01
C LEU A 117 4.93 -5.90 -3.65
N MET A 118 3.64 -6.00 -3.30
CA MET A 118 2.96 -7.28 -3.07
C MET A 118 2.79 -8.08 -4.37
N ALA A 119 2.63 -7.40 -5.50
CA ALA A 119 2.67 -8.01 -6.83
C ALA A 119 4.07 -8.51 -7.24
N ALA A 120 5.12 -8.17 -6.48
CA ALA A 120 6.52 -8.31 -6.86
C ALA A 120 6.90 -7.57 -8.16
N ASP A 121 6.17 -6.50 -8.49
CA ASP A 121 6.40 -5.67 -9.68
C ASP A 121 7.13 -4.37 -9.28
N PHE A 122 8.44 -4.50 -9.08
CA PHE A 122 9.31 -3.38 -8.67
C PHE A 122 9.42 -2.29 -9.75
N SER A 123 9.21 -2.64 -11.02
CA SER A 123 9.22 -1.65 -12.11
C SER A 123 7.97 -0.77 -12.05
N LEU A 124 6.81 -1.38 -11.81
CA LEU A 124 5.56 -0.65 -11.58
C LEU A 124 5.64 0.22 -10.31
N ALA A 125 6.25 -0.28 -9.23
CA ALA A 125 6.46 0.49 -8.01
C ALA A 125 7.31 1.75 -8.27
N ALA A 126 8.40 1.61 -9.02
CA ALA A 126 9.27 2.72 -9.41
C ALA A 126 8.56 3.71 -10.36
N GLU A 127 7.77 3.22 -11.33
CA GLU A 127 6.98 4.08 -12.22
C GLU A 127 6.00 4.94 -11.41
N LEU A 128 5.24 4.34 -10.50
CA LEU A 128 4.32 5.06 -9.62
C LEU A 128 5.06 6.08 -8.75
N ALA A 129 6.22 5.70 -8.20
CA ALA A 129 7.06 6.59 -7.39
C ALA A 129 7.55 7.81 -8.18
N GLY A 130 7.82 7.65 -9.47
CA GLY A 130 8.16 8.74 -10.39
C GLY A 130 7.04 9.77 -10.55
N TRP A 131 5.78 9.36 -10.44
CA TRP A 131 4.63 10.26 -10.54
C TRP A 131 4.25 10.94 -9.24
N PHE A 132 4.43 10.26 -8.10
CA PHE A 132 4.09 10.79 -6.78
C PHE A 132 4.87 12.07 -6.46
N ARG A 133 4.16 13.11 -6.01
CA ARG A 133 4.69 14.42 -5.66
C ARG A 133 3.77 15.09 -4.64
N ASP A 134 4.28 16.12 -3.96
CA ASP A 134 3.42 17.00 -3.15
C ASP A 134 2.34 17.63 -4.04
N ARG A 135 1.14 17.78 -3.48
CA ARG A 135 0.04 18.39 -4.21
C ARG A 135 0.30 19.86 -4.52
N PRO A 136 -0.06 20.33 -5.73
CA PRO A 136 0.15 21.73 -6.12
C PRO A 136 -0.69 22.71 -5.31
N ASP A 137 -1.78 22.27 -4.68
CA ASP A 137 -2.61 23.06 -3.76
C ASP A 137 -1.95 23.31 -2.39
N GLY A 138 -0.77 22.73 -2.14
CA GLY A 138 -0.02 22.85 -0.90
C GLY A 138 -0.60 22.05 0.27
N VAL A 139 -1.74 21.36 0.09
CA VAL A 139 -2.35 20.57 1.15
C VAL A 139 -1.57 19.26 1.31
N LYS A 140 -1.17 18.94 2.53
CA LYS A 140 -0.38 17.74 2.84
C LYS A 140 -1.09 16.88 3.88
N LYS A 141 -0.81 15.58 3.90
CA LYS A 141 -1.13 14.75 5.06
C LYS A 141 -0.25 15.17 6.24
N VAL A 142 -0.62 14.69 7.44
CA VAL A 142 0.18 14.90 8.64
C VAL A 142 1.63 14.48 8.41
N VAL A 143 2.56 15.15 9.09
CA VAL A 143 3.99 15.11 8.77
C VAL A 143 4.57 13.69 8.74
N GLU A 144 4.09 12.80 9.61
CA GLU A 144 4.53 11.41 9.71
C GLU A 144 4.17 10.62 8.43
N VAL A 145 2.95 10.81 7.90
CA VAL A 145 2.49 10.19 6.65
C VAL A 145 3.28 10.73 5.46
N ASN A 146 3.43 12.05 5.39
CA ASN A 146 4.10 12.73 4.29
C ASN A 146 5.58 12.30 4.20
N ARG A 147 6.30 12.30 5.34
CA ARG A 147 7.69 11.84 5.41
C ARG A 147 7.83 10.39 4.97
N TYR A 148 6.98 9.50 5.47
CA TYR A 148 7.04 8.09 5.08
C TYR A 148 6.79 7.89 3.58
N ALA A 149 5.77 8.54 3.01
CA ALA A 149 5.48 8.43 1.58
C ALA A 149 6.65 8.89 0.71
N HIS A 150 7.28 10.02 1.05
CA HIS A 150 8.45 10.54 0.32
C HIS A 150 9.71 9.71 0.56
N ALA A 151 9.91 9.17 1.77
CA ALA A 151 11.02 8.25 2.03
C ALA A 151 10.86 6.95 1.25
N LEU A 152 9.65 6.38 1.19
CA LEU A 152 9.36 5.17 0.43
C LEU A 152 9.57 5.41 -1.07
N LYS A 153 9.12 6.55 -1.59
CA LYS A 153 9.46 7.01 -2.96
C LYS A 153 10.97 7.04 -3.17
N GLY A 154 11.72 7.65 -2.25
CA GLY A 154 13.18 7.73 -2.34
C GLY A 154 13.84 6.36 -2.43
N VAL A 155 13.44 5.40 -1.58
CA VAL A 155 13.95 4.03 -1.64
C VAL A 155 13.58 3.32 -2.95
N LEU A 156 12.36 3.51 -3.46
CA LEU A 156 11.91 2.92 -4.73
C LEU A 156 12.63 3.48 -5.95
N LEU A 157 13.09 4.74 -5.88
CA LEU A 157 13.85 5.42 -6.93
C LEU A 157 15.37 5.42 -6.70
N ASP A 158 15.83 4.69 -5.68
CA ASP A 158 17.23 4.62 -5.24
C ASP A 158 17.86 5.97 -4.84
N ASP A 159 17.05 6.97 -4.47
CA ASP A 159 17.47 8.19 -3.79
C ASP A 159 17.55 7.96 -2.26
N LEU A 160 18.50 7.10 -1.87
CA LEU A 160 18.63 6.65 -0.49
C LEU A 160 18.98 7.78 0.48
N ARG A 161 19.78 8.76 0.04
CA ARG A 161 20.18 9.88 0.90
C ARG A 161 18.96 10.70 1.33
N SER A 162 18.13 11.13 0.38
CA SER A 162 16.91 11.87 0.69
C SER A 162 15.95 11.06 1.55
N ALA A 163 15.84 9.75 1.29
CA ALA A 163 15.02 8.86 2.11
C ALA A 163 15.52 8.79 3.56
N GLN A 164 16.83 8.62 3.76
CA GLN A 164 17.46 8.57 5.08
C GLN A 164 17.26 9.87 5.87
N GLU A 165 17.38 11.03 5.23
CA GLU A 165 17.14 12.34 5.88
C GLU A 165 15.70 12.45 6.40
N LEU A 166 14.72 12.03 5.60
CA LEU A 166 13.30 12.02 6.00
C LEU A 166 13.02 11.05 7.15
N LEU A 167 13.65 9.87 7.12
CA LEU A 167 13.50 8.84 8.16
C LEU A 167 14.17 9.26 9.48
N ALA A 168 15.35 9.86 9.42
CA ALA A 168 16.02 10.44 10.60
C ALA A 168 15.14 11.52 11.26
N ALA A 169 14.60 12.44 10.45
CA ALA A 169 13.68 13.46 10.96
C ALA A 169 12.40 12.87 11.58
N GLN A 170 11.94 11.71 11.10
CA GLN A 170 10.81 10.99 11.68
C GLN A 170 11.17 10.37 13.04
N PHE A 171 12.36 9.79 13.19
CA PHE A 171 12.84 9.27 14.47
C PHE A 171 13.03 10.38 15.51
N ASP A 172 13.62 11.51 15.13
CA ASP A 172 13.78 12.66 16.03
C ASP A 172 12.42 13.18 16.52
N ALA A 173 11.44 13.30 15.61
CA ALA A 173 10.10 13.75 15.95
C ALA A 173 9.38 12.77 16.89
N TYR A 174 9.50 11.46 16.65
CA TYR A 174 8.88 10.45 17.51
C TYR A 174 9.59 10.35 18.86
N ALA A 175 10.91 10.47 18.93
CA ALA A 175 11.67 10.49 20.17
C ALA A 175 11.29 11.69 21.05
N ALA A 176 11.10 12.87 20.44
CA ALA A 176 10.65 14.06 21.14
C ALA A 176 9.21 13.94 21.67
N LYS A 177 8.34 13.21 20.96
CA LYS A 177 6.93 13.04 21.34
C LYS A 177 6.38 11.65 20.97
N PRO A 178 6.75 10.60 21.73
CA PRO A 178 6.31 9.25 21.42
C PRO A 178 4.81 9.10 21.67
N SER A 179 4.13 8.27 20.87
CA SER A 179 2.74 7.92 21.13
C SER A 179 2.62 6.70 22.03
N LYS A 180 1.80 6.82 23.07
CA LYS A 180 1.40 5.68 23.91
C LYS A 180 0.15 4.97 23.38
N ARG A 181 -0.51 5.55 22.37
CA ARG A 181 -1.75 5.01 21.78
C ARG A 181 -1.42 4.22 20.51
N ASN A 182 -2.30 3.31 20.13
CA ASN A 182 -2.28 2.72 18.79
C ASN A 182 -2.88 3.74 17.81
N ASP A 183 -2.07 4.69 17.35
CA ASP A 183 -2.48 5.75 16.44
C ASP A 183 -1.53 5.87 15.24
N TYR A 184 -1.83 6.81 14.33
CA TYR A 184 -1.02 7.03 13.14
C TYR A 184 0.45 7.33 13.45
N ARG A 185 0.78 8.01 14.57
CA ARG A 185 2.17 8.32 14.88
C ARG A 185 2.97 7.07 15.14
N LYS A 186 2.38 6.15 15.93
CA LYS A 186 2.99 4.86 16.22
C LYS A 186 3.09 4.01 14.94
N ASN A 187 2.04 3.97 14.11
CA ASN A 187 2.05 3.26 12.83
C ASN A 187 3.18 3.73 11.90
N TYR A 188 3.27 5.03 11.65
CA TYR A 188 4.30 5.55 10.74
C TYR A 188 5.71 5.49 11.34
N PHE A 189 5.86 5.45 12.66
CA PHE A 189 7.14 5.13 13.29
C PHE A 189 7.56 3.68 13.01
N THR A 190 6.67 2.69 13.21
CA THR A 190 6.98 1.28 12.95
C THR A 190 7.32 1.02 11.48
N LEU A 191 6.55 1.60 10.55
CA LEU A 191 6.84 1.55 9.11
C LEU A 191 8.20 2.20 8.77
N SER A 192 8.50 3.36 9.35
CA SER A 192 9.76 4.08 9.11
C SER A 192 10.97 3.33 9.67
N THR A 193 10.83 2.60 10.78
CA THR A 193 11.89 1.73 11.32
C THR A 193 12.27 0.65 10.31
N ALA A 194 11.28 -0.07 9.77
CA ALA A 194 11.52 -1.10 8.77
C ALA A 194 12.17 -0.51 7.51
N LEU A 195 11.61 0.59 6.98
CA LEU A 195 12.12 1.24 5.78
C LEU A 195 13.54 1.81 5.96
N SER A 196 13.89 2.29 7.17
CA SER A 196 15.27 2.71 7.47
C SER A 196 16.23 1.54 7.48
N GLY A 197 15.82 0.36 7.99
CA GLY A 197 16.62 -0.86 7.84
C GLY A 197 16.88 -1.20 6.38
N ILE A 198 15.87 -1.06 5.52
CA ILE A 198 16.00 -1.25 4.07
C ILE A 198 16.97 -0.25 3.43
N ALA A 199 16.83 1.04 3.75
CA ALA A 199 17.67 2.10 3.19
C ALA A 199 19.15 1.97 3.61
N ASP A 200 19.39 1.57 4.85
CA ASP A 200 20.75 1.42 5.41
C ASP A 200 21.36 0.04 5.16
N THR A 201 20.64 -0.89 4.52
CA THR A 201 21.01 -2.32 4.45
C THR A 201 21.28 -2.92 5.85
N ASN A 202 20.50 -2.49 6.84
CA ASN A 202 20.58 -2.95 8.23
C ASN A 202 19.48 -3.97 8.51
N GLU A 203 19.83 -5.24 8.39
CA GLU A 203 18.91 -6.37 8.55
C GLU A 203 18.25 -6.44 9.93
N ALA A 204 19.00 -6.12 11.00
CA ALA A 204 18.47 -6.14 12.37
C ALA A 204 17.36 -5.09 12.55
N ARG A 205 17.61 -3.84 12.11
CA ARG A 205 16.62 -2.75 12.16
C ARG A 205 15.42 -3.04 11.27
N PHE A 206 15.66 -3.62 10.09
CA PHE A 206 14.61 -4.00 9.15
C PHE A 206 13.64 -5.01 9.79
N ASN A 207 14.16 -6.09 10.37
CA ASN A 207 13.33 -7.11 11.00
C ASN A 207 12.67 -6.63 12.31
N GLU A 208 13.37 -5.80 13.09
CA GLU A 208 12.78 -5.13 14.25
C GLU A 208 11.56 -4.29 13.83
N GLY A 209 11.72 -3.44 12.81
CA GLY A 209 10.64 -2.62 12.28
C GLY A 209 9.47 -3.43 11.73
N LEU A 210 9.74 -4.53 11.00
CA LEU A 210 8.70 -5.44 10.52
C LEU A 210 7.90 -6.03 11.70
N MET A 211 8.58 -6.56 12.72
CA MET A 211 7.90 -7.11 13.90
C MET A 211 7.11 -6.05 14.66
N MET A 212 7.63 -4.83 14.78
CA MET A 212 6.87 -3.72 15.37
C MET A 212 5.61 -3.40 14.58
N GLN A 213 5.68 -3.39 13.25
CA GLN A 213 4.52 -3.16 12.39
C GLN A 213 3.48 -4.27 12.51
N LEU A 214 3.91 -5.52 12.52
CA LEU A 214 3.02 -6.68 12.64
C LEU A 214 2.29 -6.68 13.98
N ASN A 215 2.99 -6.37 15.07
CA ASN A 215 2.40 -6.20 16.39
C ASN A 215 1.45 -5.00 16.48
N PHE A 216 1.77 -3.89 15.80
CA PHE A 216 0.86 -2.74 15.69
C PHE A 216 -0.44 -3.15 14.98
N TYR A 217 -0.31 -3.83 13.84
CA TYR A 217 -1.41 -4.25 12.97
C TYR A 217 -2.35 -5.25 13.64
N GLN A 218 -1.86 -6.10 14.54
CA GLN A 218 -2.66 -7.07 15.27
C GLN A 218 -3.85 -6.41 16.00
N GLY A 219 -3.70 -5.17 16.47
CA GLY A 219 -4.79 -4.41 17.08
C GLY A 219 -5.89 -4.01 16.08
N ASP A 220 -5.50 -3.62 14.87
CA ASP A 220 -6.42 -3.25 13.79
C ASP A 220 -7.13 -4.50 13.24
N ALA A 221 -6.40 -5.60 13.07
CA ALA A 221 -6.91 -6.90 12.66
C ALA A 221 -8.00 -7.43 13.61
N GLN A 222 -7.84 -7.22 14.93
CA GLN A 222 -8.82 -7.60 15.94
C GLN A 222 -9.94 -6.55 16.13
N GLY A 223 -9.80 -5.38 15.50
CA GLY A 223 -10.68 -4.23 15.63
C GLY A 223 -11.42 -3.92 14.34
N GLU A 224 -11.04 -2.84 13.67
CA GLU A 224 -11.73 -2.31 12.49
C GLU A 224 -11.70 -3.26 11.29
N LEU A 225 -10.68 -4.12 11.19
CA LEU A 225 -10.49 -5.02 10.06
C LEU A 225 -11.05 -6.42 10.31
N LYS A 226 -11.62 -6.65 11.49
CA LYS A 226 -12.17 -7.94 11.87
C LYS A 226 -13.26 -8.38 10.89
N ASP A 227 -13.28 -9.67 10.56
CA ASP A 227 -14.23 -10.31 9.65
C ASP A 227 -14.08 -9.84 8.18
N THR A 228 -12.95 -9.22 7.85
CA THR A 228 -12.56 -8.83 6.47
C THR A 228 -11.33 -9.61 6.01
N ASP A 229 -11.05 -9.59 4.71
CA ASP A 229 -9.84 -10.17 4.14
C ASP A 229 -8.54 -9.51 4.66
N GLU A 230 -8.63 -8.25 5.13
CA GLU A 230 -7.49 -7.52 5.70
C GLU A 230 -7.09 -8.06 7.09
N GLU A 231 -7.98 -8.72 7.83
CA GLU A 231 -7.66 -9.30 9.15
C GLU A 231 -6.43 -10.24 9.11
N PHE A 232 -6.25 -10.95 7.99
CA PHE A 232 -5.29 -12.04 7.88
C PHE A 232 -3.96 -11.63 7.26
N ILE A 233 -3.85 -10.45 6.66
CA ILE A 233 -2.68 -10.05 5.87
C ILE A 233 -2.36 -8.58 6.15
N CYS A 234 -1.17 -8.32 6.70
CA CYS A 234 -0.66 -6.96 6.84
C CYS A 234 0.03 -6.53 5.54
N ASP A 235 -0.71 -5.89 4.63
CA ASP A 235 -0.21 -5.40 3.34
C ASP A 235 1.12 -4.63 3.46
N TYR A 236 1.21 -3.72 4.44
CA TYR A 236 2.41 -2.92 4.68
C TYR A 236 3.65 -3.78 4.97
N ALA A 237 3.49 -4.80 5.83
CA ALA A 237 4.60 -5.65 6.23
C ALA A 237 5.02 -6.57 5.07
N VAL A 238 4.07 -7.11 4.30
CA VAL A 238 4.36 -7.91 3.09
C VAL A 238 5.09 -7.06 2.05
N ALA A 239 4.61 -5.84 1.79
CA ALA A 239 5.23 -4.92 0.84
C ALA A 239 6.67 -4.56 1.24
N LEU A 240 6.91 -4.18 2.49
CA LEU A 240 8.24 -3.86 3.00
C LEU A 240 9.15 -5.10 3.05
N ALA A 241 8.61 -6.27 3.36
CA ALA A 241 9.36 -7.53 3.30
C ALA A 241 9.87 -7.83 1.89
N ASN A 242 9.01 -7.71 0.88
CA ASN A 242 9.39 -7.87 -0.53
C ASN A 242 10.42 -6.83 -0.99
N LEU A 243 10.29 -5.59 -0.53
CA LEU A 243 11.29 -4.56 -0.81
C LEU A 243 12.64 -4.85 -0.16
N GLY A 244 12.66 -5.31 1.09
CA GLY A 244 13.88 -5.73 1.79
C GLY A 244 14.57 -6.90 1.11
N LEU A 245 13.82 -7.95 0.76
CA LEU A 245 14.32 -9.10 -0.01
C LEU A 245 14.93 -8.67 -1.34
N ARG A 246 14.26 -7.77 -2.07
CA ARG A 246 14.78 -7.24 -3.35
C ARG A 246 16.10 -6.50 -3.20
N ARG A 247 16.38 -5.95 -2.02
CA ARG A 247 17.64 -5.27 -1.67
C ARG A 247 18.64 -6.18 -0.95
N GLY A 248 18.38 -7.49 -0.90
CA GLY A 248 19.31 -8.49 -0.37
C GLY A 248 19.30 -8.64 1.16
N LEU A 249 18.23 -8.21 1.83
CA LEU A 249 18.05 -8.45 3.27
C LEU A 249 17.27 -9.75 3.51
N GLU A 250 17.59 -10.45 4.60
CA GLU A 250 16.79 -11.60 5.03
C GLU A 250 15.58 -11.18 5.88
N VAL A 251 14.46 -11.90 5.72
CA VAL A 251 13.24 -11.70 6.52
C VAL A 251 13.16 -12.78 7.60
N THR A 252 13.57 -12.43 8.81
CA THR A 252 13.54 -13.30 10.00
C THR A 252 12.27 -13.09 10.84
N ALA A 253 11.55 -11.99 10.63
CA ALA A 253 10.25 -11.73 11.25
C ALA A 253 9.23 -12.85 10.96
N GLU A 254 8.61 -13.42 12.00
CA GLU A 254 7.56 -14.43 11.89
C GLU A 254 6.28 -13.95 12.57
N HIS A 255 5.18 -13.92 11.81
CA HIS A 255 3.88 -13.49 12.31
C HIS A 255 2.75 -14.05 11.45
N PRO A 256 1.57 -14.40 12.01
CA PRO A 256 0.45 -14.93 11.23
C PRO A 256 -0.02 -14.02 10.09
N THR A 257 0.07 -12.69 10.27
CA THR A 257 -0.31 -11.70 9.25
C THR A 257 0.81 -11.36 8.26
N LEU A 258 1.96 -12.06 8.31
CA LEU A 258 3.03 -12.01 7.32
C LEU A 258 3.18 -13.39 6.64
N PRO A 259 2.25 -13.76 5.74
CA PRO A 259 2.28 -15.08 5.14
C PRO A 259 3.48 -15.24 4.19
N ARG A 260 4.32 -16.24 4.44
CA ARG A 260 5.54 -16.52 3.64
C ARG A 260 5.25 -16.77 2.16
N GLY A 261 4.06 -17.29 1.82
CA GLY A 261 3.64 -17.52 0.44
C GLY A 261 3.50 -16.24 -0.41
N LEU A 262 3.35 -15.07 0.20
CA LEU A 262 3.33 -13.78 -0.50
C LEU A 262 4.73 -13.17 -0.69
N LEU A 263 5.75 -13.72 -0.03
CA LEU A 263 7.11 -13.20 -0.12
C LEU A 263 7.79 -13.66 -1.41
N ILE A 264 8.62 -12.80 -2.00
CA ILE A 264 9.50 -13.22 -3.09
C ILE A 264 10.55 -14.21 -2.56
N GLN A 265 10.97 -15.13 -3.41
CA GLN A 265 12.11 -15.99 -3.07
C GLN A 265 13.41 -15.20 -3.31
N PRO A 266 14.43 -15.34 -2.44
CA PRO A 266 15.75 -14.74 -2.64
C PRO A 266 16.43 -15.18 -3.94
#